data_AF-A0A2V7ID65-F1
#
_entry.id   AF-A0A2V7ID65-F1
#
_cell.length_a   1.000
_cell.length_b   1.000
_cell.length_c   1.000
_cell.angle_alpha   90.00
_cell.angle_beta   90.00
_cell.angle_gamma   90.00
#
_symmetry.space_group_name_H-M   'P 1'
#
loop_
_entity.id
_entity.type
_entity.pdbx_description
1 polymer ?
#
loop_
_entity_poly.entity_id
_entity_poly.type
_entity_poly.pdbx_seq_one_letter_code
_entity_poly.pdbx_strand_id
1 'polypeptide(L)'
;EPGERAVIDSIVNAFIIAHPGIVFAISAGNDGPGLSTVGLPGSADLAVSVGATLPGIYVPLEEDGAPPVAGDFVGSFSGRGGRFGKPDVLAPGWAFSTVPSFDTGNEIKAGTSMSAPYVAGLAACLISAVAQEGRKPDGAEVSAALRVAAAGLPGAGVLDQGAGVPQLERAYRWLLAGHQGSGYVVRATSGGGSAAFRRDGLAGPGDTVETFRARHVTGLRVARFSLKSDASWLSAPAMLSAGSRETEIPLTYSAPALAAPGVYVGTVTAWNPSDALAGPLFRLVNVVAVPYDLADSPLSDERRTIGAGQVRRYFLRVAPPGATLVATVTLADSGQQTAKAILYEPNGAPFRELARDSIVPLGGSQVGTARFVVRAEDAAAGVYELDVVAPPRSGAVATVRAQLAPLTLADREATNPGPAIVSARVTQVLLGAERALEVAGRGATPESLTVSVPDWAATAVVEVEVPREQWREFTDFGVTEFDSTGQQVSQGPLEYALGRQTFAVPAALQGHPLIVELYPGFASVKGVHPWRGKVRVRFLLSEPRPLGDGRDMTVLPGGRAPLPVERTRELALPQGFAPLVEVKVRSSGGGAGGGAPDAARRVVVSP
;
A
#
# COMPACT_ATOMS: atom_id res chain seq x y z
N GLU A 1 -4.94 -12.65 -4.38
CA GLU A 1 -5.67 -13.64 -5.19
C GLU A 1 -7.16 -13.34 -5.37
N PRO A 2 -7.66 -13.51 -6.60
CA PRO A 2 -9.08 -13.70 -6.87
C PRO A 2 -9.65 -14.85 -6.04
N GLY A 3 -10.65 -14.55 -5.21
CA GLY A 3 -11.50 -15.55 -4.56
C GLY A 3 -11.30 -15.77 -3.06
N GLU A 4 -10.24 -15.26 -2.44
CA GLU A 4 -9.99 -15.52 -1.01
C GLU A 4 -9.86 -14.22 -0.21
N ARG A 5 -10.77 -14.09 0.76
CA ARG A 5 -11.01 -12.89 1.56
C ARG A 5 -10.30 -13.01 2.90
N ALA A 6 -9.83 -11.88 3.44
CA ALA A 6 -9.44 -11.82 4.84
C ALA A 6 -10.61 -12.29 5.72
N VAL A 7 -10.32 -13.16 6.69
CA VAL A 7 -11.40 -13.71 7.52
C VAL A 7 -12.02 -12.61 8.37
N ILE A 8 -11.23 -11.62 8.80
CA ILE A 8 -11.72 -10.47 9.57
C ILE A 8 -12.77 -9.63 8.82
N ASP A 9 -12.60 -9.40 7.52
CA ASP A 9 -13.60 -8.73 6.69
C ASP A 9 -14.92 -9.51 6.63
N SER A 10 -14.83 -10.84 6.62
CA SER A 10 -16.00 -11.73 6.62
C SER A 10 -16.73 -11.69 7.96
N ILE A 11 -16.00 -11.61 9.06
CA ILE A 11 -16.56 -11.42 10.41
C ILE A 11 -17.31 -10.09 10.49
N VAL A 12 -16.70 -8.99 10.01
CA VAL A 12 -17.35 -7.67 10.00
C VAL A 12 -18.65 -7.70 9.18
N ASN A 13 -18.63 -8.28 7.98
CA ASN A 13 -19.87 -8.40 7.19
C ASN A 13 -20.93 -9.25 7.90
N ALA A 14 -20.55 -10.40 8.47
CA ALA A 14 -21.49 -11.30 9.15
C ALA A 14 -22.14 -10.61 10.36
N PHE A 15 -21.37 -9.82 11.10
CA PHE A 15 -21.87 -9.01 12.20
C PHE A 15 -22.91 -7.98 11.71
N ILE A 16 -22.61 -7.22 10.65
CA ILE A 16 -23.56 -6.23 10.10
C ILE A 16 -24.85 -6.89 9.61
N ILE A 17 -24.76 -8.07 8.99
CA ILE A 17 -25.93 -8.85 8.54
C ILE A 17 -26.80 -9.27 9.72
N ALA A 18 -26.19 -9.73 10.82
CA ALA A 18 -26.91 -10.13 12.02
C ALA A 18 -27.52 -8.94 12.77
N HIS A 19 -27.00 -7.72 12.55
CA HIS A 19 -27.38 -6.51 13.26
C HIS A 19 -27.73 -5.37 12.28
N PRO A 20 -28.88 -5.45 11.56
CA PRO A 20 -29.22 -4.52 10.48
C PRO A 20 -29.43 -3.07 10.93
N GLY A 21 -29.62 -2.81 12.23
CA GLY A 21 -29.69 -1.45 12.79
C GLY A 21 -28.35 -0.79 13.08
N ILE A 22 -27.22 -1.50 12.89
CA ILE A 22 -25.88 -0.99 13.16
C ILE A 22 -25.26 -0.42 11.88
N VAL A 23 -24.65 0.77 12.01
CA VAL A 23 -23.69 1.29 11.05
C VAL A 23 -22.29 1.01 11.57
N PHE A 24 -21.48 0.29 10.80
CA PHE A 24 -20.12 -0.04 11.17
C PHE A 24 -19.16 0.89 10.41
N ALA A 25 -18.65 1.94 11.06
CA ALA A 25 -17.62 2.80 10.50
C ALA A 25 -16.22 2.25 10.79
N ILE A 26 -15.35 2.21 9.80
CA ILE A 26 -14.01 1.61 9.91
C ILE A 26 -12.97 2.44 9.18
N SER A 27 -11.76 2.55 9.72
CA SER A 27 -10.66 3.27 9.09
C SER A 27 -10.23 2.59 7.79
N ALA A 28 -10.01 3.39 6.73
CA ALA A 28 -9.53 2.87 5.46
C ALA A 28 -8.06 2.42 5.52
N GLY A 29 -7.25 2.90 6.47
CA GLY A 29 -5.82 2.63 6.55
C GLY A 29 -4.97 3.87 6.23
N ASN A 30 -3.70 3.84 6.61
CA ASN A 30 -2.80 5.00 6.58
C ASN A 30 -1.58 4.82 5.66
N ASP A 31 -1.61 3.83 4.77
CA ASP A 31 -0.49 3.51 3.87
C ASP A 31 -0.67 4.13 2.48
N GLY A 32 -1.52 5.14 2.34
CA GLY A 32 -1.71 5.87 1.10
C GLY A 32 -0.51 6.79 0.75
N PRO A 33 -0.47 7.34 -0.48
CA PRO A 33 -1.55 7.36 -1.48
C PRO A 33 -1.48 6.27 -2.55
N GLY A 34 -0.66 5.22 -2.37
CA GLY A 34 -0.54 4.13 -3.33
C GLY A 34 -1.87 3.38 -3.51
N LEU A 35 -2.10 2.79 -4.69
CA LEU A 35 -3.31 2.02 -4.94
C LEU A 35 -3.32 0.69 -4.17
N SER A 36 -4.52 0.26 -3.78
CA SER A 36 -4.75 -0.96 -2.98
C SER A 36 -4.09 -0.91 -1.59
N THR A 37 -4.06 0.27 -0.98
CA THR A 37 -3.54 0.53 0.38
C THR A 37 -4.66 0.63 1.42
N VAL A 38 -5.91 0.35 1.02
CA VAL A 38 -6.99 0.11 1.98
C VAL A 38 -6.66 -1.17 2.77
N GLY A 39 -6.46 -1.00 4.07
CA GLY A 39 -6.07 -2.09 4.98
C GLY A 39 -7.25 -2.97 5.40
N LEU A 40 -6.92 -4.04 6.12
CA LEU A 40 -7.90 -4.90 6.79
C LEU A 40 -8.19 -4.35 8.20
N PRO A 41 -9.44 -4.38 8.70
CA PRO A 41 -10.68 -4.81 8.05
C PRO A 41 -11.36 -3.73 7.19
N GLY A 42 -10.66 -2.63 6.89
CA GLY A 42 -11.18 -1.50 6.11
C GLY A 42 -11.70 -1.85 4.72
N SER A 43 -11.34 -3.01 4.16
CA SER A 43 -11.86 -3.53 2.89
C SER A 43 -13.21 -4.27 3.01
N ALA A 44 -13.79 -4.41 4.21
CA ALA A 44 -15.07 -5.08 4.39
C ALA A 44 -16.19 -4.44 3.55
N ASP A 45 -17.04 -5.26 2.91
CA ASP A 45 -18.00 -4.76 1.92
C ASP A 45 -19.10 -3.89 2.51
N LEU A 46 -19.60 -4.31 3.67
CA LEU A 46 -20.81 -3.73 4.27
C LEU A 46 -20.48 -2.64 5.29
N ALA A 47 -19.24 -2.57 5.78
CA ALA A 47 -18.79 -1.49 6.62
C ALA A 47 -18.66 -0.19 5.80
N VAL A 48 -18.86 0.94 6.45
CA VAL A 48 -18.54 2.27 5.90
C VAL A 48 -17.05 2.50 6.12
N SER A 49 -16.26 2.28 5.09
CA SER A 49 -14.82 2.49 5.13
C SER A 49 -14.51 3.98 4.97
N VAL A 50 -13.75 4.54 5.90
CA VAL A 50 -13.58 5.99 6.03
C VAL A 50 -12.13 6.38 5.76
N GLY A 51 -11.92 7.12 4.68
CA GLY A 51 -10.64 7.79 4.41
C GLY A 51 -10.53 9.12 5.15
N ALA A 52 -9.34 9.69 5.12
CA ALA A 52 -8.98 10.89 5.85
C ALA A 52 -8.89 12.11 4.95
N THR A 53 -9.46 13.23 5.39
CA THR A 53 -9.09 14.56 4.87
C THR A 53 -7.94 15.16 5.69
N LEU A 54 -7.20 16.06 5.06
CA LEU A 54 -6.43 17.10 5.72
C LEU A 54 -7.29 18.38 5.69
N PRO A 55 -7.93 18.75 6.81
CA PRO A 55 -8.64 20.02 6.90
C PRO A 55 -7.68 21.19 6.69
N GLY A 56 -8.12 22.21 5.95
CA GLY A 56 -7.27 23.33 5.54
C GLY A 56 -6.63 24.11 6.71
N ILE A 57 -7.25 24.06 7.89
CA ILE A 57 -6.72 24.65 9.13
C ILE A 57 -5.44 23.97 9.64
N TYR A 58 -5.22 22.70 9.29
CA TYR A 58 -4.05 21.91 9.71
C TYR A 58 -2.93 21.88 8.66
N VAL A 59 -3.08 22.54 7.51
CA VAL A 59 -2.02 22.67 6.49
C VAL A 59 -0.67 23.16 7.07
N PRO A 60 -0.62 24.10 8.04
CA PRO A 60 0.66 24.52 8.64
C PRO A 60 1.45 23.40 9.31
N LEU A 61 0.80 22.27 9.66
CA LEU A 61 1.45 21.10 10.26
C LEU A 61 2.10 20.17 9.22
N GLU A 62 1.73 20.33 7.94
CA GLU A 62 2.30 19.58 6.80
C GLU A 62 3.23 20.45 5.95
N GLU A 63 3.04 21.77 5.94
CA GLU A 63 3.83 22.75 5.21
C GLU A 63 4.30 23.84 6.18
N ASP A 64 5.54 23.71 6.69
CA ASP A 64 6.10 24.64 7.66
C ASP A 64 6.10 26.09 7.13
N GLY A 65 5.71 27.04 7.99
CA GLY A 65 5.55 28.45 7.64
C GLY A 65 4.34 28.78 6.74
N ALA A 66 3.54 27.80 6.30
CA ALA A 66 2.32 28.07 5.53
C ALA A 66 1.17 28.56 6.43
N PRO A 67 0.32 29.48 5.97
CA PRO A 67 -0.91 29.82 6.66
C PRO A 67 -1.99 28.74 6.43
N PRO A 68 -2.99 28.65 7.33
CA PRO A 68 -4.23 27.92 7.07
C PRO A 68 -4.87 28.27 5.73
N VAL A 69 -5.55 27.30 5.11
CA VAL A 69 -6.33 27.50 3.88
C VAL A 69 -7.79 27.12 4.10
N ALA A 70 -8.69 27.63 3.26
CA ALA A 70 -10.13 27.40 3.41
C ALA A 70 -10.60 26.03 2.92
N GLY A 71 -9.87 25.41 1.98
CA GLY A 71 -10.23 24.13 1.37
C GLY A 71 -9.58 22.94 2.07
N ASP A 72 -10.31 21.82 2.09
CA ASP A 72 -9.80 20.54 2.58
C ASP A 72 -9.20 19.72 1.45
N PHE A 73 -8.24 18.86 1.79
CA PHE A 73 -7.56 17.97 0.87
C PHE A 73 -7.78 16.52 1.28
N VAL A 74 -7.60 15.59 0.35
CA VAL A 74 -7.45 14.18 0.75
C VAL A 74 -6.11 14.04 1.47
N GLY A 75 -6.10 13.47 2.67
CA GLY A 75 -4.87 13.20 3.40
C GLY A 75 -3.95 12.31 2.56
N SER A 76 -2.67 12.68 2.45
CA SER A 76 -1.71 11.94 1.63
C SER A 76 -1.60 10.47 2.08
N PHE A 77 -1.54 10.24 3.39
CA PHE A 77 -1.53 8.92 4.02
C PHE A 77 -2.85 8.15 3.87
N SER A 78 -3.97 8.78 3.52
CA SER A 78 -5.26 8.08 3.49
C SER A 78 -5.22 6.94 2.47
N GLY A 79 -5.48 5.71 2.93
CA GLY A 79 -5.50 4.52 2.09
C GLY A 79 -6.43 4.69 0.89
N ARG A 80 -5.97 4.21 -0.28
CA ARG A 80 -6.66 4.35 -1.56
C ARG A 80 -7.17 3.02 -2.06
N GLY A 81 -8.27 3.09 -2.79
CA GLY A 81 -8.83 1.96 -3.51
C GLY A 81 -7.90 1.40 -4.58
N GLY A 82 -8.41 0.43 -5.32
CA GLY A 82 -7.65 -0.31 -6.32
C GLY A 82 -8.32 -1.67 -6.47
N ARG A 83 -7.80 -2.67 -5.76
CA ARG A 83 -8.47 -3.97 -5.59
C ARG A 83 -9.88 -3.86 -4.98
N PHE A 84 -10.12 -2.86 -4.14
CA PHE A 84 -11.41 -2.59 -3.53
C PHE A 84 -11.95 -1.23 -3.98
N GLY A 85 -13.26 -1.13 -4.19
CA GLY A 85 -13.97 0.11 -4.48
C GLY A 85 -14.19 0.96 -3.23
N LYS A 86 -13.11 1.22 -2.48
CA LYS A 86 -13.06 1.88 -1.16
C LYS A 86 -12.04 3.05 -1.22
N PRO A 87 -12.04 4.02 -0.29
CA PRO A 87 -12.98 4.20 0.83
C PRO A 87 -14.41 4.50 0.35
N ASP A 88 -15.39 4.43 1.26
CA ASP A 88 -16.77 4.80 0.95
C ASP A 88 -16.99 6.31 1.00
N VAL A 89 -16.38 6.96 2.01
CA VAL A 89 -16.49 8.38 2.32
C VAL A 89 -15.18 8.89 2.93
N LEU A 90 -15.05 10.21 3.04
CA LEU A 90 -13.98 10.87 3.79
C LEU A 90 -14.52 11.58 5.04
N ALA A 91 -13.68 11.75 6.05
CA ALA A 91 -13.93 12.63 7.18
C ALA A 91 -12.60 13.24 7.67
N PRO A 92 -12.62 14.27 8.55
CA PRO A 92 -11.41 14.84 9.13
C PRO A 92 -10.44 13.78 9.64
N GLY A 93 -9.24 13.72 9.05
CA GLY A 93 -8.16 12.83 9.46
C GLY A 93 -7.17 13.49 10.41
N TRP A 94 -7.18 14.82 10.47
CA TRP A 94 -6.50 15.61 11.48
C TRP A 94 -7.55 16.25 12.36
N ALA A 95 -7.42 16.05 13.67
CA ALA A 95 -8.35 16.59 14.65
C ALA A 95 -7.71 16.64 16.04
N PHE A 96 -8.32 17.42 16.93
CA PHE A 96 -8.08 17.29 18.36
C PHE A 96 -8.66 15.96 18.88
N SER A 97 -7.85 15.25 19.65
CA SER A 97 -8.22 14.01 20.33
C SER A 97 -8.15 14.20 21.84
N THR A 98 -8.95 13.42 22.57
CA THR A 98 -8.79 13.30 24.03
C THR A 98 -7.54 12.48 24.31
N VAL A 99 -6.53 13.10 24.92
CA VAL A 99 -5.26 12.46 25.28
C VAL A 99 -5.15 12.28 26.80
N PRO A 100 -4.44 11.24 27.28
CA PRO A 100 -4.13 11.10 28.70
C PRO A 100 -3.25 12.25 29.19
N SER A 101 -3.24 12.52 30.50
CA SER A 101 -2.52 13.68 31.08
C SER A 101 -1.02 13.71 30.79
N PHE A 102 -0.38 12.57 30.55
CA PHE A 102 1.04 12.52 30.20
C PHE A 102 1.33 12.98 28.76
N ASP A 103 0.31 13.09 27.92
CA ASP A 103 0.41 13.47 26.50
C ASP A 103 -0.27 14.82 26.23
N THR A 104 -0.56 15.60 27.28
CA THR A 104 -1.06 16.98 27.18
C THR A 104 -0.08 17.85 26.40
N GLY A 105 -0.59 18.65 25.45
CA GLY A 105 0.17 19.40 24.47
C GLY A 105 0.30 18.70 23.11
N ASN A 106 -0.02 17.40 23.02
CA ASN A 106 0.01 16.61 21.78
C ASN A 106 -1.40 16.15 21.35
N GLU A 107 -2.42 16.98 21.58
CA GLU A 107 -3.82 16.63 21.33
C GLU A 107 -4.16 16.48 19.83
N ILE A 108 -3.40 17.12 18.94
CA ILE A 108 -3.63 17.02 17.50
C ILE A 108 -3.05 15.70 17.00
N LYS A 109 -3.94 14.82 16.53
CA LYS A 109 -3.56 13.50 15.97
C LYS A 109 -3.95 13.43 14.50
N ALA A 110 -3.20 12.64 13.74
CA ALA A 110 -3.42 12.41 12.31
C ALA A 110 -3.62 10.91 12.03
N GLY A 111 -4.66 10.57 11.26
CA GLY A 111 -4.92 9.21 10.80
C GLY A 111 -6.38 8.98 10.40
N THR A 112 -6.63 7.98 9.55
CA THR A 112 -8.00 7.49 9.28
C THR A 112 -8.68 6.95 10.54
N SER A 113 -7.89 6.62 11.56
CA SER A 113 -8.35 6.32 12.92
C SER A 113 -9.10 7.49 13.58
N MET A 114 -8.86 8.74 13.17
CA MET A 114 -9.64 9.91 13.62
C MET A 114 -10.92 10.09 12.79
N SER A 115 -10.85 9.72 11.50
CA SER A 115 -11.96 9.85 10.56
C SER A 115 -13.08 8.84 10.82
N ALA A 116 -12.74 7.59 11.15
CA ALA A 116 -13.73 6.54 11.44
C ALA A 116 -14.69 6.89 12.59
N PRO A 117 -14.23 7.31 13.80
CA PRO A 117 -15.12 7.73 14.88
C PRO A 117 -15.90 9.00 14.52
N TYR A 118 -15.36 9.88 13.67
CA TYR A 118 -16.10 11.04 13.16
C TYR A 118 -17.37 10.61 12.41
N VAL A 119 -17.24 9.67 11.47
CA VAL A 119 -18.40 9.12 10.72
C VAL A 119 -19.32 8.31 11.62
N ALA A 120 -18.79 7.59 12.63
CA ALA A 120 -19.61 6.93 13.63
C ALA A 120 -20.50 7.92 14.40
N GLY A 121 -19.96 9.08 14.76
CA GLY A 121 -20.71 10.18 15.38
C GLY A 121 -21.80 10.74 14.46
N LEU A 122 -21.49 10.96 13.17
CA LEU A 122 -22.51 11.39 12.19
C LEU A 122 -23.64 10.36 12.07
N ALA A 123 -23.31 9.08 12.00
CA ALA A 123 -24.29 7.99 11.96
C ALA A 123 -25.16 7.99 13.23
N ALA A 124 -24.55 8.15 14.41
CA ALA A 124 -25.27 8.20 15.68
C ALA A 124 -26.28 9.37 15.75
N CYS A 125 -25.91 10.55 15.23
CA CYS A 125 -26.83 11.69 15.12
C CYS A 125 -28.03 11.37 14.22
N LEU A 126 -27.80 10.76 13.05
CA LEU A 126 -28.87 10.39 12.12
C LEU A 126 -29.80 9.30 12.71
N ILE A 127 -29.22 8.27 13.33
CA ILE A 127 -29.95 7.22 14.04
C ILE A 127 -30.83 7.83 15.14
N SER A 128 -30.29 8.76 15.93
CA SER A 128 -31.04 9.45 16.99
C SER A 128 -32.19 10.26 16.44
N ALA A 129 -31.97 11.01 15.35
CA ALA A 129 -33.02 11.79 14.71
C ALA A 129 -34.13 10.90 14.15
N VAL A 130 -33.80 9.81 13.45
CA VAL A 130 -34.77 8.84 12.94
C VAL A 130 -35.60 8.22 14.07
N ALA A 131 -34.96 7.90 15.20
CA ALA A 131 -35.66 7.36 16.37
C ALA A 131 -36.62 8.38 17.01
N GLN A 132 -36.25 9.66 17.05
CA GLN A 132 -37.11 10.74 17.56
C GLN A 132 -38.35 10.97 16.67
N GLU A 133 -38.25 10.68 15.37
CA GLU A 133 -39.37 10.65 14.42
C GLU A 133 -40.24 9.37 14.55
N GLY A 134 -40.01 8.53 15.57
CA GLY A 134 -40.75 7.30 15.81
C GLY A 134 -40.46 6.17 14.83
N ARG A 135 -39.41 6.30 14.00
CA ARG A 135 -38.99 5.28 13.03
C ARG A 135 -37.89 4.41 13.62
N LYS A 136 -37.90 3.11 13.30
CA LYS A 136 -36.81 2.20 13.65
C LYS A 136 -35.59 2.50 12.76
N PRO A 137 -34.41 2.81 13.31
CA PRO A 137 -33.20 3.03 12.51
C PRO A 137 -32.80 1.78 11.73
N ASP A 138 -32.40 1.98 10.48
CA ASP A 138 -31.83 0.95 9.59
C ASP A 138 -30.43 1.39 9.15
N GLY A 139 -29.44 0.52 9.36
CA GLY A 139 -28.04 0.81 9.08
C GLY A 139 -27.75 0.97 7.59
N ALA A 140 -28.50 0.30 6.70
CA ALA A 140 -28.34 0.44 5.27
C ALA A 140 -28.88 1.79 4.78
N GLU A 141 -30.01 2.24 5.31
CA GLU A 141 -30.57 3.58 5.09
C GLU A 141 -29.59 4.67 5.54
N VAL A 142 -29.10 4.59 6.79
CA VAL A 142 -28.17 5.61 7.33
C VAL A 142 -26.84 5.63 6.56
N SER A 143 -26.30 4.46 6.22
CA SER A 143 -25.06 4.37 5.43
C SER A 143 -25.25 4.92 4.00
N ALA A 144 -26.41 4.69 3.38
CA ALA A 144 -26.75 5.27 2.08
C ALA A 144 -26.88 6.80 2.18
N ALA A 145 -27.57 7.31 3.20
CA ALA A 145 -27.72 8.74 3.43
C ALA A 145 -26.36 9.45 3.57
N LEU A 146 -25.43 8.87 4.34
CA LEU A 146 -24.06 9.41 4.48
C LEU A 146 -23.30 9.48 3.15
N ARG A 147 -23.42 8.44 2.31
CA ARG A 147 -22.77 8.42 0.98
C ARG A 147 -23.43 9.39 0.00
N VAL A 148 -24.76 9.40 -0.09
CA VAL A 148 -25.49 10.23 -1.07
C VAL A 148 -25.41 11.72 -0.73
N ALA A 149 -25.38 12.05 0.56
CA ALA A 149 -25.25 13.42 1.02
C ALA A 149 -23.82 13.98 0.94
N ALA A 150 -22.84 13.15 0.61
CA ALA A 150 -21.45 13.57 0.60
C ALA A 150 -21.15 14.63 -0.47
N ALA A 151 -20.13 15.44 -0.21
CA ALA A 151 -19.60 16.44 -1.12
C ALA A 151 -18.17 16.07 -1.53
N GLY A 152 -17.90 16.05 -2.83
CA GLY A 152 -16.58 15.72 -3.34
C GLY A 152 -15.55 16.83 -3.14
N LEU A 153 -14.31 16.45 -2.86
CA LEU A 153 -13.15 17.33 -2.87
C LEU A 153 -12.62 17.50 -4.31
N PRO A 154 -12.15 18.71 -4.68
CA PRO A 154 -11.58 18.97 -6.00
C PRO A 154 -10.42 18.03 -6.34
N GLY A 155 -10.40 17.50 -7.56
CA GLY A 155 -9.29 16.68 -8.07
C GLY A 155 -9.18 15.26 -7.50
N ALA A 156 -10.03 14.87 -6.55
CA ALA A 156 -10.03 13.52 -5.98
C ALA A 156 -10.99 12.59 -6.74
N GLY A 157 -10.50 11.41 -7.13
CA GLY A 157 -11.30 10.37 -7.79
C GLY A 157 -12.01 9.44 -6.80
N VAL A 158 -12.81 8.51 -7.33
CA VAL A 158 -13.55 7.53 -6.51
C VAL A 158 -12.64 6.67 -5.62
N LEU A 159 -11.40 6.40 -6.05
CA LEU A 159 -10.42 5.63 -5.26
C LEU A 159 -9.80 6.45 -4.13
N ASP A 160 -9.87 7.78 -4.21
CA ASP A 160 -9.30 8.69 -3.23
C ASP A 160 -10.30 9.06 -2.15
N GLN A 161 -11.57 9.28 -2.54
CA GLN A 161 -12.58 9.85 -1.64
C GLN A 161 -13.90 9.08 -1.54
N GLY A 162 -14.08 8.03 -2.32
CA GLY A 162 -15.37 7.36 -2.42
C GLY A 162 -16.45 8.35 -2.87
N ALA A 163 -17.44 8.60 -2.01
CA ALA A 163 -18.52 9.57 -2.26
C ALA A 163 -18.16 11.01 -1.82
N GLY A 164 -17.04 11.21 -1.13
CA GLY A 164 -16.61 12.49 -0.56
C GLY A 164 -16.93 12.63 0.92
N VAL A 165 -17.07 13.87 1.41
CA VAL A 165 -17.28 14.21 2.82
C VAL A 165 -18.79 14.29 3.14
N PRO A 166 -19.35 13.42 4.01
CA PRO A 166 -20.77 13.42 4.36
C PRO A 166 -21.25 14.76 4.93
N GLN A 167 -22.43 15.22 4.48
CA GLN A 167 -23.05 16.45 4.96
C GLN A 167 -24.28 16.10 5.82
N LEU A 168 -24.16 16.27 7.14
CA LEU A 168 -25.14 15.76 8.11
C LEU A 168 -26.58 16.21 7.83
N GLU A 169 -26.80 17.50 7.57
CA GLU A 169 -28.13 18.02 7.27
C GLU A 169 -28.71 17.47 5.96
N ARG A 170 -27.89 17.32 4.93
CA ARG A 170 -28.32 16.75 3.64
C ARG A 170 -28.68 15.27 3.82
N ALA A 171 -27.91 14.53 4.61
CA ALA A 171 -28.21 13.14 4.95
C ALA A 171 -29.52 13.02 5.72
N TYR A 172 -29.77 13.92 6.68
CA TYR A 172 -31.03 13.94 7.41
C TYR A 172 -32.23 14.24 6.50
N ARG A 173 -32.13 15.25 5.63
CA ARG A 173 -33.19 15.56 4.64
C ARG A 173 -33.47 14.39 3.70
N TRP A 174 -32.43 13.65 3.29
CA TRP A 174 -32.58 12.45 2.49
C TRP A 174 -33.39 11.36 3.21
N LEU A 175 -33.14 11.15 4.52
CA LEU A 175 -33.90 10.20 5.34
C LEU A 175 -35.36 10.66 5.54
N LEU A 176 -35.59 11.96 5.74
CA LEU A 176 -36.94 12.54 5.87
C LEU A 176 -37.77 12.42 4.58
N ALA A 177 -37.12 12.48 3.42
CA ALA A 177 -37.76 12.28 2.12
C ALA A 177 -38.24 10.83 1.89
N GLY A 178 -37.93 9.90 2.81
CA GLY A 178 -38.41 8.51 2.74
C GLY A 178 -37.65 7.65 1.75
N HIS A 179 -36.49 8.09 1.28
CA HIS A 179 -35.61 7.26 0.45
C HIS A 179 -35.12 6.04 1.24
N GLN A 180 -34.94 4.92 0.54
CA GLN A 180 -34.52 3.66 1.15
C GLN A 180 -33.11 3.30 0.71
N GLY A 181 -32.28 2.92 1.68
CA GLY A 181 -30.93 2.41 1.45
C GLY A 181 -30.95 0.94 1.03
N SER A 182 -29.85 0.50 0.46
CA SER A 182 -29.65 -0.91 0.10
C SER A 182 -28.19 -1.30 0.29
N GLY A 183 -27.98 -2.53 0.76
CA GLY A 183 -26.66 -3.14 0.93
C GLY A 183 -26.44 -4.23 -0.11
N TYR A 184 -25.42 -4.07 -0.94
CA TYR A 184 -24.96 -5.07 -1.90
C TYR A 184 -23.53 -5.47 -1.62
N VAL A 185 -23.25 -6.76 -1.79
CA VAL A 185 -21.88 -7.26 -1.93
C VAL A 185 -21.58 -7.38 -3.41
N VAL A 186 -20.56 -6.65 -3.86
CA VAL A 186 -20.13 -6.59 -5.26
C VAL A 186 -18.79 -7.29 -5.41
N ARG A 187 -18.63 -8.12 -6.44
CA ARG A 187 -17.37 -8.80 -6.77
C ARG A 187 -17.02 -8.62 -8.23
N ALA A 188 -15.79 -8.24 -8.50
CA ALA A 188 -15.22 -8.29 -9.83
C ALA A 188 -14.67 -9.70 -10.11
N THR A 189 -14.62 -10.09 -11.38
CA THR A 189 -13.97 -11.32 -11.81
C THR A 189 -12.45 -11.14 -11.81
N SER A 190 -11.96 -9.97 -12.25
CA SER A 190 -10.55 -9.62 -12.16
C SER A 190 -10.19 -8.94 -10.83
N GLY A 191 -8.90 -9.01 -10.44
CA GLY A 191 -8.37 -8.30 -9.26
C GLY A 191 -8.76 -8.89 -7.90
N GLY A 192 -9.84 -9.68 -7.82
CA GLY A 192 -10.16 -10.46 -6.63
C GLY A 192 -10.72 -9.70 -5.44
N GLY A 193 -11.36 -8.56 -5.69
CA GLY A 193 -12.01 -7.73 -4.67
C GLY A 193 -13.36 -7.18 -5.15
N SER A 194 -13.79 -6.07 -4.55
CA SER A 194 -15.03 -5.38 -4.90
C SER A 194 -14.90 -4.44 -6.10
N ALA A 195 -13.67 -4.19 -6.56
CA ALA A 195 -13.35 -3.48 -7.78
C ALA A 195 -12.59 -4.40 -8.75
N ALA A 196 -12.75 -4.15 -10.04
CA ALA A 196 -11.96 -4.78 -11.08
C ALA A 196 -10.61 -4.06 -11.13
N PHE A 197 -9.53 -4.78 -10.84
CA PHE A 197 -8.20 -4.19 -10.76
C PHE A 197 -7.21 -4.97 -11.62
N ARG A 198 -6.72 -4.31 -12.67
CA ARG A 198 -5.66 -4.78 -13.56
C ARG A 198 -4.45 -3.88 -13.36
N ARG A 199 -3.47 -4.33 -12.57
CA ARG A 199 -2.24 -3.55 -12.28
C ARG A 199 -1.21 -3.59 -13.42
N ASP A 200 -1.34 -4.54 -14.33
CA ASP A 200 -0.38 -4.80 -15.41
C ASP A 200 -0.98 -4.63 -16.81
N GLY A 201 -1.94 -3.71 -16.94
CA GLY A 201 -2.72 -3.50 -18.15
C GLY A 201 -3.68 -4.65 -18.46
N LEU A 202 -4.23 -4.64 -19.67
CA LEU A 202 -5.04 -5.74 -20.18
C LEU A 202 -4.13 -6.92 -20.54
N ALA A 203 -4.59 -8.16 -20.31
CA ALA A 203 -3.81 -9.36 -20.63
C ALA A 203 -3.53 -9.51 -22.14
N GLY A 204 -4.32 -8.84 -22.97
CA GLY A 204 -4.14 -8.74 -24.42
C GLY A 204 -5.34 -8.03 -25.07
N PRO A 205 -5.36 -7.86 -26.40
CA PRO A 205 -6.43 -7.15 -27.10
C PRO A 205 -7.84 -7.74 -26.91
N GLY A 206 -7.94 -9.03 -26.54
CA GLY A 206 -9.20 -9.71 -26.25
C GLY A 206 -9.71 -9.56 -24.81
N ASP A 207 -8.88 -9.10 -23.86
CA ASP A 207 -9.26 -8.89 -22.46
C ASP A 207 -10.05 -7.56 -22.32
N THR A 208 -11.25 -7.57 -22.86
CA THR A 208 -12.13 -6.39 -22.97
C THR A 208 -13.42 -6.53 -22.19
N VAL A 209 -13.66 -7.67 -21.54
CA VAL A 209 -14.89 -7.91 -20.78
C VAL A 209 -14.55 -8.10 -19.31
N GLU A 210 -15.21 -7.34 -18.47
CA GLU A 210 -15.18 -7.52 -17.03
C GLU A 210 -16.59 -7.85 -16.54
N THR A 211 -16.74 -8.93 -15.78
CA THR A 211 -18.04 -9.29 -15.21
C THR A 211 -18.05 -9.04 -13.72
N PHE A 212 -19.03 -8.27 -13.26
CA PHE A 212 -19.31 -8.09 -11.85
C PHE A 212 -20.45 -8.99 -11.40
N ARG A 213 -20.39 -9.43 -10.15
CA ARG A 213 -21.42 -10.17 -9.44
C ARG A 213 -21.93 -9.33 -8.28
N ALA A 214 -23.21 -8.97 -8.31
CA ALA A 214 -23.85 -8.16 -7.28
C ALA A 214 -24.92 -8.97 -6.55
N ARG A 215 -24.73 -9.14 -5.23
CA ARG A 215 -25.66 -9.84 -4.34
C ARG A 215 -26.28 -8.88 -3.35
N HIS A 216 -27.61 -8.80 -3.34
CA HIS A 216 -28.35 -8.05 -2.33
C HIS A 216 -28.23 -8.73 -0.96
N VAL A 217 -28.12 -7.93 0.09
CA VAL A 217 -27.91 -8.41 1.47
C VAL A 217 -28.89 -7.79 2.47
N THR A 218 -29.14 -6.48 2.38
CA THR A 218 -30.01 -5.76 3.33
C THR A 218 -30.65 -4.53 2.68
N GLY A 219 -31.69 -3.97 3.29
CA GLY A 219 -32.43 -2.81 2.78
C GLY A 219 -33.24 -3.12 1.51
N LEU A 220 -33.49 -2.10 0.70
CA LEU A 220 -34.35 -2.18 -0.48
C LEU A 220 -33.77 -3.13 -1.56
N ARG A 221 -34.52 -4.17 -1.93
CA ARG A 221 -34.23 -5.00 -3.10
C ARG A 221 -34.99 -4.47 -4.31
N VAL A 222 -34.28 -4.14 -5.39
CA VAL A 222 -34.89 -3.66 -6.63
C VAL A 222 -35.00 -4.77 -7.68
N ALA A 223 -35.99 -4.68 -8.57
CA ALA A 223 -36.19 -5.66 -9.64
C ALA A 223 -35.31 -5.42 -10.86
N ARG A 224 -34.87 -4.17 -11.08
CA ARG A 224 -34.02 -3.77 -12.21
C ARG A 224 -33.04 -2.69 -11.77
N PHE A 225 -31.88 -2.67 -12.40
CA PHE A 225 -30.87 -1.63 -12.28
C PHE A 225 -30.85 -0.76 -13.53
N SER A 226 -30.76 0.56 -13.35
CA SER A 226 -30.29 1.47 -14.41
C SER A 226 -28.80 1.69 -14.20
N LEU A 227 -27.99 1.36 -15.21
CA LEU A 227 -26.53 1.44 -15.12
C LEU A 227 -26.01 2.63 -15.91
N LYS A 228 -25.09 3.39 -15.33
CA LYS A 228 -24.48 4.58 -15.95
C LYS A 228 -22.96 4.56 -15.77
N SER A 229 -22.23 4.63 -16.88
CA SER A 229 -20.76 4.76 -16.90
C SER A 229 -20.36 6.24 -16.83
N ASP A 230 -19.28 6.53 -16.10
CA ASP A 230 -18.62 7.85 -16.07
C ASP A 230 -17.45 7.98 -17.05
N ALA A 231 -17.08 6.89 -17.74
CA ALA A 231 -15.89 6.81 -18.58
C ALA A 231 -16.23 6.37 -20.00
N SER A 232 -15.69 7.07 -21.00
CA SER A 232 -15.93 6.79 -22.42
C SER A 232 -15.34 5.46 -22.91
N TRP A 233 -14.32 4.94 -22.23
CA TRP A 233 -13.71 3.65 -22.54
C TRP A 233 -14.44 2.47 -21.86
N LEU A 234 -15.43 2.73 -21.01
CA LEU A 234 -16.13 1.73 -20.21
C LEU A 234 -17.63 1.75 -20.54
N SER A 235 -18.17 0.61 -20.95
CA SER A 235 -19.57 0.48 -21.34
C SER A 235 -20.30 -0.56 -20.49
N ALA A 236 -21.59 -0.30 -20.24
CA ALA A 236 -22.49 -1.17 -19.50
C ALA A 236 -23.86 -1.25 -20.19
N PRO A 237 -24.63 -2.34 -20.02
CA PRO A 237 -26.03 -2.39 -20.43
C PRO A 237 -26.83 -1.28 -19.70
N ALA A 238 -27.60 -0.47 -20.44
CA ALA A 238 -28.33 0.66 -19.82
C ALA A 238 -29.33 0.23 -18.73
N MET A 239 -29.92 -0.95 -18.90
CA MET A 239 -30.88 -1.55 -17.98
C MET A 239 -30.59 -3.03 -17.81
N LEU A 240 -30.68 -3.54 -16.58
CA LEU A 240 -30.44 -4.94 -16.28
C LEU A 240 -31.45 -5.45 -15.23
N SER A 241 -32.00 -6.64 -15.43
CA SER A 241 -32.89 -7.26 -14.43
C SER A 241 -32.08 -7.85 -13.29
N ALA A 242 -32.50 -7.61 -12.05
CA ALA A 242 -31.85 -8.17 -10.88
C ALA A 242 -32.15 -9.67 -10.75
N GLY A 243 -31.10 -10.48 -10.64
CA GLY A 243 -31.21 -11.92 -10.43
C GLY A 243 -31.76 -12.28 -9.04
N SER A 244 -32.31 -13.50 -8.91
CA SER A 244 -32.96 -13.96 -7.67
C SER A 244 -32.01 -14.08 -6.48
N ARG A 245 -30.75 -14.49 -6.73
CA ARG A 245 -29.70 -14.60 -5.70
C ARG A 245 -28.55 -13.62 -5.94
N GLU A 246 -28.08 -13.56 -7.17
CA GLU A 246 -26.98 -12.70 -7.60
C GLU A 246 -27.26 -12.22 -9.02
N THR A 247 -26.75 -11.05 -9.37
CA THR A 247 -26.85 -10.48 -10.72
C THR A 247 -25.46 -10.41 -11.33
N GLU A 248 -25.28 -11.06 -12.48
CA GLU A 248 -24.07 -10.88 -13.30
C GLU A 248 -24.22 -9.65 -14.19
N ILE A 249 -23.22 -8.77 -14.15
CA ILE A 249 -23.21 -7.47 -14.80
C ILE A 249 -21.98 -7.41 -15.69
N PRO A 250 -22.09 -7.73 -16.99
CA PRO A 250 -20.98 -7.63 -17.91
C PRO A 250 -20.73 -6.17 -18.28
N LEU A 251 -19.47 -5.76 -18.21
CA LEU A 251 -18.95 -4.48 -18.66
C LEU A 251 -17.98 -4.70 -19.81
N THR A 252 -17.87 -3.73 -20.71
CA THR A 252 -16.98 -3.80 -21.87
C THR A 252 -16.00 -2.63 -21.87
N TYR A 253 -14.73 -2.92 -22.15
CA TYR A 253 -13.63 -1.97 -22.22
C TYR A 253 -13.25 -1.70 -23.67
N SER A 254 -12.92 -0.45 -23.97
CA SER A 254 -12.24 -0.06 -25.20
C SER A 254 -10.73 -0.21 -25.02
N ALA A 255 -10.17 -1.36 -25.44
CA ALA A 255 -8.73 -1.62 -25.33
C ALA A 255 -7.84 -0.53 -25.96
N PRO A 256 -8.16 0.06 -27.14
CA PRO A 256 -7.33 1.12 -27.72
C PRO A 256 -7.23 2.38 -26.85
N ALA A 257 -8.24 2.65 -26.01
CA ALA A 257 -8.23 3.80 -25.10
C ALA A 257 -7.34 3.57 -23.86
N LEU A 258 -6.91 2.32 -23.63
CA LEU A 258 -6.15 1.86 -22.46
C LEU A 258 -4.72 1.42 -22.85
N ALA A 259 -4.11 2.10 -23.82
CA ALA A 259 -2.80 1.73 -24.36
C ALA A 259 -1.63 2.54 -23.78
N ALA A 260 -1.86 3.77 -23.34
CA ALA A 260 -0.78 4.64 -22.86
C ALA A 260 -0.47 4.37 -21.37
N PRO A 261 0.81 4.42 -20.95
CA PRO A 261 1.16 4.28 -19.54
C PRO A 261 0.44 5.29 -18.64
N GLY A 262 -0.09 4.81 -17.52
CA GLY A 262 -0.90 5.60 -16.60
C GLY A 262 -1.96 4.75 -15.89
N VAL A 263 -2.83 5.42 -15.13
CA VAL A 263 -3.99 4.77 -14.50
C VAL A 263 -5.28 5.29 -15.10
N TYR A 264 -6.15 4.35 -15.45
CA TYR A 264 -7.50 4.60 -15.93
C TYR A 264 -8.48 4.11 -14.89
N VAL A 265 -9.32 5.01 -14.39
CA VAL A 265 -10.38 4.71 -13.44
C VAL A 265 -11.72 5.02 -14.09
N GLY A 266 -12.63 4.05 -14.06
CA GLY A 266 -13.98 4.17 -14.59
C GLY A 266 -14.97 3.49 -13.68
N THR A 267 -16.11 4.13 -13.44
CA THR A 267 -17.16 3.66 -12.54
C THR A 267 -18.45 3.48 -13.31
N VAL A 268 -19.07 2.31 -13.14
CA VAL A 268 -20.48 2.12 -13.48
C VAL A 268 -21.30 2.19 -12.20
N THR A 269 -22.25 3.11 -12.16
CA THR A 269 -23.17 3.28 -11.01
C THR A 269 -24.49 2.59 -11.31
N ALA A 270 -25.00 1.84 -10.33
CA ALA A 270 -26.31 1.17 -10.43
C ALA A 270 -27.37 1.94 -9.64
N TRP A 271 -28.49 2.25 -10.27
CA TRP A 271 -29.57 3.09 -9.71
C TRP A 271 -30.89 2.34 -9.67
N ASN A 272 -31.76 2.70 -8.73
CA ASN A 272 -33.17 2.32 -8.75
C ASN A 272 -33.90 3.15 -9.81
N PRO A 273 -34.44 2.55 -10.89
CA PRO A 273 -35.15 3.30 -11.93
C PRO A 273 -36.42 4.00 -11.42
N SER A 274 -37.01 3.51 -10.34
CA SER A 274 -38.23 4.07 -9.75
C SER A 274 -37.96 5.22 -8.77
N ASP A 275 -36.71 5.42 -8.35
CA ASP A 275 -36.31 6.52 -7.48
C ASP A 275 -34.86 6.90 -7.76
N ALA A 276 -34.68 7.76 -8.76
CA ALA A 276 -33.35 8.26 -9.12
C ALA A 276 -32.79 9.27 -8.09
N LEU A 277 -33.62 9.85 -7.22
CA LEU A 277 -33.20 10.82 -6.21
C LEU A 277 -32.58 10.13 -4.98
N ALA A 278 -32.88 8.84 -4.76
CA ALA A 278 -32.24 8.02 -3.75
C ALA A 278 -30.72 7.85 -3.94
N GLY A 279 -30.17 8.19 -5.11
CA GLY A 279 -28.74 7.98 -5.38
C GLY A 279 -28.41 6.57 -5.87
N PRO A 280 -27.12 6.27 -6.10
CA PRO A 280 -26.68 4.96 -6.55
C PRO A 280 -26.80 3.91 -5.42
N LEU A 281 -27.29 2.72 -5.78
CA LEU A 281 -27.38 1.54 -4.91
C LEU A 281 -25.99 0.95 -4.61
N PHE A 282 -25.13 0.90 -5.63
CA PHE A 282 -23.74 0.45 -5.55
C PHE A 282 -22.93 0.95 -6.75
N ARG A 283 -21.61 0.77 -6.68
CA ARG A 283 -20.63 1.17 -7.69
C ARG A 283 -19.85 -0.05 -8.17
N LEU A 284 -19.60 -0.12 -9.46
CA LEU A 284 -18.71 -1.08 -10.11
C LEU A 284 -17.46 -0.32 -10.57
N VAL A 285 -16.44 -0.29 -9.71
CA VAL A 285 -15.21 0.47 -9.95
C VAL A 285 -14.24 -0.39 -10.76
N ASN A 286 -13.72 0.16 -11.85
CA ASN A 286 -12.78 -0.48 -12.76
C ASN A 286 -11.50 0.33 -12.80
N VAL A 287 -10.37 -0.35 -12.61
CA VAL A 287 -9.05 0.25 -12.51
C VAL A 287 -8.09 -0.52 -13.40
N VAL A 288 -7.54 0.15 -14.40
CA VAL A 288 -6.53 -0.40 -15.31
C VAL A 288 -5.29 0.49 -15.20
N ALA A 289 -4.22 -0.05 -14.60
CA ALA A 289 -2.91 0.59 -14.59
C ALA A 289 -2.08 -0.01 -15.71
N VAL A 290 -1.65 0.83 -16.65
CA VAL A 290 -0.78 0.47 -17.77
C VAL A 290 0.63 0.88 -17.37
N PRO A 291 1.57 -0.05 -17.19
CA PRO A 291 2.92 0.28 -16.74
C PRO A 291 3.82 0.77 -17.86
N TYR A 292 4.89 1.45 -17.47
CA TYR A 292 6.10 1.59 -18.27
C TYR A 292 6.86 0.26 -18.26
N ASP A 293 7.15 -0.27 -19.45
CA ASP A 293 7.99 -1.47 -19.57
C ASP A 293 9.47 -1.08 -19.53
N LEU A 294 10.07 -1.19 -18.34
CA LEU A 294 11.45 -0.76 -18.10
C LEU A 294 12.49 -1.67 -18.74
N ALA A 295 12.09 -2.87 -19.21
CA ALA A 295 12.96 -3.74 -20.00
C ALA A 295 13.12 -3.23 -21.43
N ASP A 296 12.07 -2.60 -21.98
CA ASP A 296 12.09 -2.03 -23.33
C ASP A 296 12.73 -0.64 -23.35
N SER A 297 12.39 0.22 -22.38
CA SER A 297 12.91 1.58 -22.32
C SER A 297 12.89 2.15 -20.89
N PRO A 298 13.94 2.87 -20.49
CA PRO A 298 13.93 3.57 -19.20
C PRO A 298 12.85 4.67 -19.19
N LEU A 299 12.21 4.87 -18.05
CA LEU A 299 11.32 6.00 -17.81
C LEU A 299 12.14 7.28 -17.66
N SER A 300 11.73 8.33 -18.36
CA SER A 300 12.16 9.71 -18.14
C SER A 300 10.98 10.66 -18.32
N ASP A 301 10.56 11.34 -17.25
CA ASP A 301 9.53 12.38 -17.25
C ASP A 301 10.14 13.67 -16.66
N GLU A 302 10.59 14.56 -17.54
CA GLU A 302 11.35 15.75 -17.17
C GLU A 302 10.45 16.91 -16.77
N ARG A 303 10.75 17.55 -15.63
CA ARG A 303 10.09 18.77 -15.14
C ARG A 303 8.55 18.70 -15.18
N ARG A 304 7.97 17.57 -14.78
CA ARG A 304 6.52 17.38 -14.64
C ARG A 304 5.98 18.32 -13.57
N THR A 305 5.03 19.18 -13.95
CA THR A 305 4.22 19.95 -13.00
C THR A 305 3.18 19.05 -12.34
N ILE A 306 3.12 19.11 -11.01
CA ILE A 306 2.16 18.40 -10.17
C ILE A 306 1.37 19.47 -9.42
N GLY A 307 0.05 19.47 -9.56
CA GLY A 307 -0.82 20.46 -8.93
C GLY A 307 -0.80 20.34 -7.40
N ALA A 308 -1.22 21.41 -6.73
CA ALA A 308 -1.28 21.47 -5.28
C ALA A 308 -2.16 20.34 -4.69
N GLY A 309 -1.64 19.62 -3.70
CA GLY A 309 -2.29 18.47 -3.07
C GLY A 309 -2.50 17.25 -3.99
N GLN A 310 -1.96 17.26 -5.21
CA GLN A 310 -2.11 16.15 -6.16
C GLN A 310 -1.01 15.10 -6.01
N VAL A 311 -1.34 13.88 -6.42
CA VAL A 311 -0.43 12.75 -6.49
C VAL A 311 -0.18 12.40 -7.94
N ARG A 312 1.09 12.36 -8.35
CA ARG A 312 1.51 11.85 -9.64
C ARG A 312 2.03 10.42 -9.48
N ARG A 313 1.40 9.46 -10.17
CA ARG A 313 1.70 8.03 -10.06
C ARG A 313 2.40 7.50 -11.30
N TYR A 314 3.41 6.66 -11.12
CA TYR A 314 4.14 5.96 -12.18
C TYR A 314 4.13 4.46 -11.91
N PHE A 315 3.65 3.68 -12.88
CA PHE A 315 3.59 2.22 -12.78
C PHE A 315 4.81 1.63 -13.51
N LEU A 316 5.65 0.89 -12.81
CA LEU A 316 6.96 0.43 -13.26
C LEU A 316 6.98 -1.09 -13.34
N ARG A 317 6.96 -1.66 -14.55
CA ARG A 317 7.01 -3.12 -14.72
C ARG A 317 8.44 -3.62 -14.51
N VAL A 318 8.58 -4.63 -13.66
CA VAL A 318 9.81 -5.37 -13.40
C VAL A 318 9.54 -6.85 -13.70
N ALA A 319 10.10 -7.36 -14.80
CA ALA A 319 9.76 -8.68 -15.32
C ALA A 319 10.70 -9.82 -14.87
N PRO A 320 12.05 -9.72 -14.96
CA PRO A 320 12.89 -10.86 -14.61
C PRO A 320 13.23 -10.90 -13.11
N PRO A 321 13.19 -12.09 -12.47
CA PRO A 321 13.80 -12.30 -11.16
C PRO A 321 15.27 -11.86 -11.17
N GLY A 322 15.74 -11.31 -10.05
CA GLY A 322 17.11 -10.85 -9.91
C GLY A 322 17.40 -9.50 -10.58
N ALA A 323 16.40 -8.80 -11.12
CA ALA A 323 16.57 -7.43 -11.60
C ALA A 323 16.86 -6.46 -10.46
N THR A 324 17.66 -5.43 -10.73
CA THR A 324 17.77 -4.27 -9.83
C THR A 324 17.02 -3.10 -10.44
N LEU A 325 15.99 -2.59 -9.76
CA LEU A 325 15.28 -1.37 -10.16
C LEU A 325 15.89 -0.18 -9.45
N VAL A 326 16.18 0.88 -10.21
CA VAL A 326 16.53 2.20 -9.64
C VAL A 326 15.53 3.23 -10.13
N ALA A 327 14.89 3.92 -9.19
CA ALA A 327 13.99 5.03 -9.46
C ALA A 327 14.45 6.28 -8.71
N THR A 328 14.37 7.43 -9.37
CA THR A 328 14.77 8.72 -8.80
C THR A 328 13.74 9.81 -9.04
N VAL A 329 13.53 10.65 -8.03
CA VAL A 329 12.69 11.85 -8.12
C VAL A 329 13.51 13.05 -7.68
N THR A 330 13.66 14.03 -8.57
CA THR A 330 14.42 15.26 -8.30
C THR A 330 13.49 16.46 -8.48
N LEU A 331 13.44 17.36 -7.49
CA LEU A 331 12.70 18.62 -7.62
C LEU A 331 13.46 19.62 -8.48
N ALA A 332 12.74 20.41 -9.27
CA ALA A 332 13.35 21.44 -10.13
C ALA A 332 14.02 22.56 -9.32
N ASP A 333 13.41 22.94 -8.19
CA ASP A 333 13.99 23.88 -7.21
C ASP A 333 13.78 23.31 -5.79
N SER A 334 14.69 22.45 -5.36
CA SER A 334 14.64 21.82 -4.03
C SER A 334 14.88 22.79 -2.87
N GLY A 335 15.35 24.01 -3.13
CA GLY A 335 15.50 25.05 -2.11
C GLY A 335 14.17 25.74 -1.77
N GLN A 336 13.22 25.76 -2.69
CA GLN A 336 11.93 26.47 -2.53
C GLN A 336 10.71 25.56 -2.62
N GLN A 337 10.84 24.38 -3.22
CA GLN A 337 9.76 23.41 -3.38
C GLN A 337 9.95 22.24 -2.43
N THR A 338 8.84 21.68 -1.96
CA THR A 338 8.83 20.41 -1.22
C THR A 338 7.96 19.38 -1.93
N ALA A 339 8.20 18.10 -1.66
CA ALA A 339 7.35 16.98 -2.07
C ALA A 339 7.63 15.75 -1.22
N LYS A 340 6.81 14.71 -1.36
CA LYS A 340 7.10 13.37 -0.83
C LYS A 340 7.18 12.39 -2.00
N ALA A 341 8.18 11.53 -2.01
CA ALA A 341 8.27 10.40 -2.94
C ALA A 341 8.09 9.09 -2.19
N ILE A 342 7.28 8.18 -2.71
CA ILE A 342 6.94 6.91 -2.06
C ILE A 342 6.95 5.82 -3.13
N LEU A 343 7.62 4.69 -2.85
CA LEU A 343 7.60 3.51 -3.72
C LEU A 343 6.73 2.43 -3.06
N TYR A 344 5.88 1.80 -3.86
CA TYR A 344 5.05 0.66 -3.49
C TYR A 344 5.43 -0.57 -4.28
N GLU A 345 5.40 -1.70 -3.60
CA GLU A 345 5.64 -3.01 -4.18
C GLU A 345 4.45 -3.50 -5.01
N PRO A 346 4.63 -4.54 -5.85
CA PRO A 346 3.54 -5.05 -6.70
C PRO A 346 2.27 -5.48 -5.97
N ASN A 347 2.37 -5.85 -4.69
CA ASN A 347 1.22 -6.18 -3.84
C ASN A 347 0.50 -4.93 -3.26
N GLY A 348 1.04 -3.72 -3.44
CA GLY A 348 0.51 -2.47 -2.90
C GLY A 348 1.10 -2.05 -1.54
N ALA A 349 1.99 -2.86 -0.96
CA ALA A 349 2.66 -2.51 0.28
C ALA A 349 3.72 -1.40 0.05
N PRO A 350 3.93 -0.48 1.01
CA PRO A 350 5.08 0.41 0.99
C PRO A 350 6.40 -0.37 0.85
N PHE A 351 7.37 0.21 0.14
CA PHE A 351 8.68 -0.41 -0.12
C PHE A 351 9.46 -0.74 1.16
N ARG A 352 9.73 -2.04 1.36
CA ARG A 352 10.24 -2.63 2.60
C ARG A 352 11.63 -2.19 3.07
N GLU A 353 12.43 -1.53 2.24
CA GLU A 353 13.80 -1.15 2.62
C GLU A 353 13.90 0.19 3.35
N LEU A 354 12.87 1.03 3.25
CA LEU A 354 12.81 2.31 3.94
C LEU A 354 12.10 2.14 5.30
N ALA A 355 11.91 3.25 6.02
CA ALA A 355 11.05 3.27 7.20
C ALA A 355 9.63 2.75 6.86
N ARG A 356 8.82 2.46 7.88
CA ARG A 356 7.50 1.82 7.75
C ARG A 356 6.57 2.45 6.70
N ASP A 357 6.66 3.77 6.51
CA ASP A 357 5.83 4.54 5.57
C ASP A 357 6.44 4.68 4.16
N SER A 358 7.69 4.25 3.98
CA SER A 358 8.51 4.39 2.77
C SER A 358 8.58 5.82 2.21
N ILE A 359 8.36 6.82 3.07
CA ILE A 359 8.33 8.22 2.66
C ILE A 359 9.75 8.77 2.56
N VAL A 360 10.10 9.30 1.38
CA VAL A 360 11.28 10.14 1.19
C VAL A 360 10.83 11.58 1.04
N PRO A 361 11.00 12.45 2.06
CA PRO A 361 10.74 13.87 1.92
C PRO A 361 11.75 14.50 0.95
N LEU A 362 11.31 15.50 0.20
CA LEU A 362 12.13 16.24 -0.75
C LEU A 362 12.02 17.73 -0.49
N GLY A 363 13.16 18.42 -0.54
CA GLY A 363 13.25 19.87 -0.53
C GLY A 363 13.28 20.50 0.87
N GLY A 364 13.28 21.83 0.92
CA GLY A 364 13.43 22.59 2.17
C GLY A 364 14.83 22.40 2.78
N SER A 365 14.90 21.94 4.04
CA SER A 365 16.17 21.60 4.70
C SER A 365 16.81 20.29 4.18
N GLN A 366 16.07 19.50 3.41
CA GLN A 366 16.51 18.24 2.79
C GLN A 366 16.64 18.41 1.27
N VAL A 367 17.63 19.23 0.87
CA VAL A 367 17.99 19.42 -0.55
C VAL A 367 18.41 18.07 -1.13
N GLY A 368 17.73 17.58 -2.17
CA GLY A 368 18.16 16.34 -2.80
C GLY A 368 17.24 15.69 -3.83
N THR A 369 17.63 14.46 -4.15
CA THR A 369 16.97 13.52 -5.06
C THR A 369 16.52 12.32 -4.23
N ALA A 370 15.25 11.96 -4.26
CA ALA A 370 14.81 10.68 -3.72
C ALA A 370 15.36 9.60 -4.62
N ARG A 371 15.98 8.57 -4.04
CA ARG A 371 16.55 7.45 -4.78
C ARG A 371 16.11 6.14 -4.14
N PHE A 372 15.33 5.36 -4.89
CA PHE A 372 14.92 4.02 -4.52
C PHE A 372 15.78 3.01 -5.29
N VAL A 373 16.29 2.01 -4.58
CA VAL A 373 17.04 0.89 -5.17
C VAL A 373 16.40 -0.41 -4.71
N VAL A 374 15.64 -1.06 -5.57
CA VAL A 374 15.12 -2.40 -5.30
C VAL A 374 16.19 -3.40 -5.72
N ARG A 375 16.88 -3.99 -4.75
CA ARG A 375 17.94 -4.98 -4.98
C ARG A 375 17.40 -6.28 -5.57
N ALA A 376 18.27 -7.04 -6.22
CA ALA A 376 17.93 -8.28 -6.92
C ALA A 376 17.22 -9.34 -6.06
N GLU A 377 17.53 -9.43 -4.77
CA GLU A 377 16.89 -10.36 -3.84
C GLU A 377 15.53 -9.88 -3.31
N ASP A 378 15.28 -8.57 -3.33
CA ASP A 378 14.04 -7.93 -2.88
C ASP A 378 13.09 -7.63 -4.06
N ALA A 379 13.58 -7.72 -5.31
CA ALA A 379 12.80 -7.48 -6.51
C ALA A 379 11.75 -8.58 -6.74
N ALA A 380 10.48 -8.21 -6.56
CA ALA A 380 9.33 -9.02 -6.92
C ALA A 380 8.95 -8.77 -8.38
N ALA A 381 8.66 -9.82 -9.13
CA ALA A 381 8.09 -9.67 -10.46
C ALA A 381 6.70 -9.00 -10.38
N GLY A 382 6.44 -8.06 -11.29
CA GLY A 382 5.17 -7.34 -11.36
C GLY A 382 5.35 -5.84 -11.53
N VAL A 383 4.33 -5.08 -11.15
CA VAL A 383 4.27 -3.63 -11.37
C VAL A 383 4.40 -2.89 -10.05
N TYR A 384 5.54 -2.21 -9.86
CA TYR A 384 5.75 -1.27 -8.77
C TYR A 384 5.01 0.05 -9.05
N GLU A 385 4.68 0.79 -8.01
CA GLU A 385 4.03 2.10 -8.12
C GLU A 385 4.88 3.16 -7.41
N LEU A 386 5.33 4.17 -8.15
CA LEU A 386 6.10 5.29 -7.63
C LEU A 386 5.22 6.54 -7.62
N ASP A 387 4.99 7.07 -6.43
CA ASP A 387 4.14 8.23 -6.20
C ASP A 387 4.98 9.45 -5.83
N VAL A 388 4.67 10.58 -6.48
CA VAL A 388 5.18 11.90 -6.12
C VAL A 388 4.00 12.75 -5.64
N VAL A 389 4.03 13.10 -4.35
CA VAL A 389 2.98 13.85 -3.66
C VAL A 389 3.41 15.30 -3.53
N ALA A 390 2.66 16.20 -4.14
CA ALA A 390 2.87 17.62 -4.00
C ALA A 390 2.21 18.16 -2.72
N PRO A 391 2.78 19.19 -2.09
CA PRO A 391 2.21 19.83 -0.92
C PRO A 391 0.84 20.47 -1.23
N PRO A 392 -0.03 20.64 -0.23
CA PRO A 392 -1.42 21.11 -0.43
C PRO A 392 -1.56 22.46 -1.13
N ARG A 393 -0.59 23.38 -1.01
CA ARG A 393 -0.71 24.75 -1.52
C ARG A 393 0.14 25.05 -2.75
N SER A 394 1.43 24.71 -2.73
CA SER A 394 2.37 25.20 -3.74
C SER A 394 2.49 24.33 -5.00
N GLY A 395 1.97 23.10 -4.96
CA GLY A 395 2.30 22.11 -6.00
C GLY A 395 3.80 21.77 -5.99
N ALA A 396 4.25 21.03 -7.01
CA ALA A 396 5.66 20.71 -7.21
C ALA A 396 6.02 20.58 -8.70
N VAL A 397 7.29 20.75 -9.03
CA VAL A 397 7.84 20.41 -10.36
C VAL A 397 8.95 19.40 -10.16
N ALA A 398 8.80 18.20 -10.73
CA ALA A 398 9.71 17.09 -10.51
C ALA A 398 10.17 16.44 -11.81
N THR A 399 11.43 16.02 -11.87
CA THR A 399 11.94 15.08 -12.86
C THR A 399 11.92 13.69 -12.24
N VAL A 400 11.29 12.73 -12.93
CA VAL A 400 11.21 11.33 -12.53
C VAL A 400 11.94 10.46 -13.54
N ARG A 401 12.81 9.59 -13.05
CA ARG A 401 13.52 8.60 -13.87
C ARG A 401 13.45 7.22 -13.23
N ALA A 402 13.27 6.18 -14.03
CA ALA A 402 13.34 4.80 -13.55
C ALA A 402 13.94 3.88 -14.60
N GLN A 403 14.79 2.95 -14.19
CA GLN A 403 15.50 2.04 -15.08
C GLN A 403 15.92 0.76 -14.36
N LEU A 404 16.03 -0.32 -15.12
CA LEU A 404 16.60 -1.58 -14.64
C LEU A 404 18.12 -1.59 -14.85
N ALA A 405 18.84 -2.26 -13.97
CA ALA A 405 20.24 -2.59 -14.20
C ALA A 405 20.38 -3.52 -15.42
N PRO A 406 21.45 -3.37 -16.22
CA PRO A 406 21.63 -4.12 -17.45
C PRO A 406 21.92 -5.61 -17.21
N LEU A 407 22.19 -6.01 -15.97
CA LEU A 407 22.40 -7.39 -15.56
C LEU A 407 21.43 -7.74 -14.43
N THR A 408 20.92 -8.97 -14.45
CA THR A 408 20.22 -9.57 -13.31
C THR A 408 21.21 -10.39 -12.48
N LEU A 409 21.01 -10.43 -11.18
CA LEU A 409 21.90 -11.10 -10.23
C LEU A 409 21.17 -12.23 -9.49
N ALA A 410 21.73 -13.42 -9.56
CA ALA A 410 21.48 -14.53 -8.64
C ALA A 410 22.63 -14.63 -7.62
N ASP A 411 22.55 -15.57 -6.68
CA ASP A 411 23.52 -15.68 -5.58
C ASP A 411 24.98 -15.83 -6.04
N ARG A 412 25.21 -16.48 -7.19
CA ARG A 412 26.56 -16.75 -7.72
C ARG A 412 26.69 -16.52 -9.21
N GLU A 413 25.76 -15.78 -9.84
CA GLU A 413 25.71 -15.62 -11.29
C GLU A 413 25.12 -14.27 -11.68
N ALA A 414 25.73 -13.61 -12.67
CA ALA A 414 25.17 -12.48 -13.40
C ALA A 414 24.61 -12.98 -14.73
N THR A 415 23.42 -12.54 -15.11
CA THR A 415 22.82 -12.82 -16.42
C THR A 415 22.57 -11.51 -17.18
N ASN A 416 22.85 -11.51 -18.47
CA ASN A 416 22.55 -10.38 -19.36
C ASN A 416 21.26 -10.66 -20.16
N PRO A 417 20.10 -10.09 -19.78
CA PRO A 417 18.87 -10.25 -20.52
C PRO A 417 18.80 -9.39 -21.79
N GLY A 418 19.72 -8.43 -21.96
CA GLY A 418 19.68 -7.43 -23.02
C GLY A 418 20.36 -7.88 -24.32
N PRO A 419 20.19 -7.10 -25.41
CA PRO A 419 20.72 -7.42 -26.73
C PRO A 419 22.19 -7.00 -26.92
N ALA A 420 22.78 -6.23 -26.00
CA ALA A 420 24.13 -5.70 -26.12
C ALA A 420 25.10 -6.34 -25.11
N ILE A 421 26.39 -6.43 -25.47
CA ILE A 421 27.45 -6.88 -24.55
C ILE A 421 27.54 -5.90 -23.38
N VAL A 422 27.59 -6.42 -22.15
CA VAL A 422 27.80 -5.61 -20.95
C VAL A 422 29.21 -5.85 -20.44
N SER A 423 30.03 -4.80 -20.46
CA SER A 423 31.30 -4.76 -19.72
C SER A 423 31.06 -4.07 -18.38
N ALA A 424 31.52 -4.68 -17.29
CA ALA A 424 31.22 -4.21 -15.95
C ALA A 424 32.37 -4.50 -14.98
N ARG A 425 32.41 -3.73 -13.89
CA ARG A 425 33.26 -3.97 -12.72
C ARG A 425 32.42 -4.47 -11.56
N VAL A 426 32.77 -5.63 -11.03
CA VAL A 426 32.16 -6.22 -9.85
C VAL A 426 32.92 -5.74 -8.62
N THR A 427 32.21 -5.18 -7.66
CA THR A 427 32.71 -4.86 -6.32
C THR A 427 31.91 -5.60 -5.26
N GLN A 428 32.55 -5.91 -4.14
CA GLN A 428 31.92 -6.64 -3.05
C GLN A 428 32.20 -5.90 -1.74
N VAL A 429 31.20 -5.80 -0.88
CA VAL A 429 31.34 -5.20 0.45
C VAL A 429 30.71 -6.11 1.50
N LEU A 430 31.46 -6.39 2.56
CA LEU A 430 30.94 -7.05 3.74
C LEU A 430 30.05 -6.08 4.51
N LEU A 431 28.76 -6.42 4.61
CA LEU A 431 27.78 -5.62 5.35
C LEU A 431 27.68 -6.05 6.83
N GLY A 432 27.89 -7.33 7.11
CA GLY A 432 27.72 -7.89 8.45
C GLY A 432 27.38 -9.38 8.39
N ALA A 433 26.34 -9.80 9.09
CA ALA A 433 25.94 -11.20 9.17
C ALA A 433 24.41 -11.37 9.19
N GLU A 434 23.91 -12.48 8.65
CA GLU A 434 22.49 -12.85 8.63
C GLU A 434 22.29 -14.27 9.17
N ARG A 435 21.16 -14.48 9.85
CA ARG A 435 20.60 -15.80 10.17
C ARG A 435 19.13 -15.83 9.80
N ALA A 436 18.72 -16.89 9.10
CA ALA A 436 17.32 -17.19 8.82
C ALA A 436 16.84 -18.35 9.71
N LEU A 437 15.65 -18.22 10.28
CA LEU A 437 14.98 -19.23 11.10
C LEU A 437 13.58 -19.48 10.57
N GLU A 438 13.21 -20.74 10.43
CA GLU A 438 11.81 -21.15 10.26
C GLU A 438 11.15 -21.20 11.64
N VAL A 439 9.95 -20.63 11.74
CA VAL A 439 9.15 -20.57 12.95
C VAL A 439 7.86 -21.34 12.71
N ALA A 440 7.48 -22.17 13.68
CA ALA A 440 6.20 -22.86 13.68
C ALA A 440 5.56 -22.61 15.05
N GLY A 441 4.58 -21.71 15.08
CA GLY A 441 3.92 -21.34 16.31
C GLY A 441 2.60 -22.05 16.53
N ARG A 442 2.20 -22.20 17.78
CA ARG A 442 0.87 -22.73 18.14
C ARG A 442 -0.15 -21.62 18.35
N GLY A 443 0.33 -20.39 18.58
CA GLY A 443 -0.45 -19.14 18.67
C GLY A 443 -1.12 -18.86 20.02
N ALA A 444 -0.91 -19.69 21.05
CA ALA A 444 -1.51 -19.51 22.39
C ALA A 444 -0.65 -18.64 23.30
N THR A 445 0.67 -18.69 23.07
CA THR A 445 1.69 -17.83 23.68
C THR A 445 2.52 -17.22 22.55
N PRO A 446 3.18 -16.07 22.79
CA PRO A 446 4.13 -15.52 21.84
C PRO A 446 5.23 -16.54 21.54
N GLU A 447 5.69 -16.59 20.30
CA GLU A 447 6.84 -17.40 19.92
C GLU A 447 8.09 -16.54 20.05
N SER A 448 9.06 -17.00 20.85
CA SER A 448 10.27 -16.24 21.16
C SER A 448 11.50 -16.87 20.51
N LEU A 449 12.33 -16.06 19.87
CA LEU A 449 13.60 -16.45 19.27
C LEU A 449 14.73 -15.69 19.96
N THR A 450 15.73 -16.42 20.46
CA THR A 450 16.91 -15.79 21.07
C THR A 450 18.10 -15.85 20.12
N VAL A 451 18.72 -14.70 19.89
CA VAL A 451 19.96 -14.57 19.10
C VAL A 451 20.99 -13.75 19.90
N SER A 452 22.27 -14.09 19.77
CA SER A 452 23.34 -13.30 20.39
C SER A 452 23.70 -12.11 19.49
N VAL A 453 23.71 -10.91 20.06
CA VAL A 453 24.13 -9.70 19.36
C VAL A 453 25.65 -9.60 19.38
N PRO A 454 26.33 -9.57 18.22
CA PRO A 454 27.79 -9.44 18.19
C PRO A 454 28.25 -8.03 18.58
N ASP A 455 29.45 -7.93 19.17
CA ASP A 455 30.00 -6.67 19.70
C ASP A 455 30.19 -5.56 18.66
N TRP A 456 30.34 -5.95 17.39
CA TRP A 456 30.52 -5.01 16.27
C TRP A 456 29.19 -4.52 15.67
N ALA A 457 28.04 -5.07 16.08
CA ALA A 457 26.75 -4.73 15.50
C ALA A 457 26.40 -3.27 15.81
N ALA A 458 26.20 -2.48 14.75
CA ALA A 458 25.73 -1.11 14.84
C ALA A 458 24.22 -1.00 14.58
N THR A 459 23.71 -1.83 13.68
CA THR A 459 22.29 -1.87 13.29
C THR A 459 21.80 -3.30 13.27
N ALA A 460 20.58 -3.53 13.75
CA ALA A 460 19.88 -4.79 13.65
C ALA A 460 18.70 -4.64 12.69
N VAL A 461 18.45 -5.67 11.87
CA VAL A 461 17.28 -5.77 11.01
C VAL A 461 16.58 -7.09 11.29
N VAL A 462 15.31 -7.02 11.65
CA VAL A 462 14.44 -8.18 11.86
C VAL A 462 13.39 -8.17 10.75
N GLU A 463 13.42 -9.18 9.89
CA GLU A 463 12.46 -9.37 8.81
C GLU A 463 11.62 -10.61 9.11
N VAL A 464 10.30 -10.45 9.09
CA VAL A 464 9.36 -11.53 9.34
C VAL A 464 8.49 -11.72 8.10
N GLU A 465 8.41 -12.95 7.63
CA GLU A 465 7.63 -13.36 6.47
C GLU A 465 6.67 -14.47 6.88
N VAL A 466 5.39 -14.23 6.70
CA VAL A 466 4.31 -15.20 6.91
C VAL A 466 3.75 -15.58 5.54
N PRO A 467 3.52 -16.87 5.25
CA PRO A 467 2.92 -17.27 3.99
C PRO A 467 1.57 -16.58 3.75
N ARG A 468 1.35 -16.11 2.52
CA ARG A 468 0.21 -15.24 2.19
C ARG A 468 -1.14 -15.92 2.43
N GLU A 469 -1.23 -17.23 2.26
CA GLU A 469 -2.42 -18.03 2.52
C GLU A 469 -2.80 -18.07 4.01
N GLN A 470 -1.81 -17.95 4.90
CA GLN A 470 -2.04 -17.83 6.35
C GLN A 470 -2.30 -16.38 6.73
N TRP A 471 -1.70 -15.41 6.02
CA TRP A 471 -1.86 -13.98 6.32
C TRP A 471 -3.32 -13.54 6.47
N ARG A 472 -4.20 -14.10 5.64
CA ARG A 472 -5.65 -13.80 5.64
C ARG A 472 -6.38 -14.20 6.93
N GLU A 473 -5.78 -15.08 7.73
CA GLU A 473 -6.36 -15.65 8.96
C GLU A 473 -5.95 -14.84 10.20
N PHE A 474 -5.02 -13.90 10.07
CA PHE A 474 -4.64 -13.00 11.16
C PHE A 474 -5.50 -11.73 11.18
N THR A 475 -5.75 -11.21 12.39
CA THR A 475 -6.27 -9.85 12.62
C THR A 475 -5.14 -8.85 12.73
N ASP A 476 -4.08 -9.25 13.44
CA ASP A 476 -2.93 -8.46 13.82
C ASP A 476 -1.75 -9.41 13.98
N PHE A 477 -0.53 -8.90 13.82
CA PHE A 477 0.67 -9.69 14.06
C PHE A 477 1.74 -8.76 14.61
N GLY A 478 1.97 -8.80 15.93
CA GLY A 478 2.99 -8.00 16.58
C GLY A 478 4.37 -8.63 16.50
N VAL A 479 5.41 -7.81 16.36
CA VAL A 479 6.81 -8.22 16.51
C VAL A 479 7.51 -7.25 17.43
N THR A 480 8.14 -7.79 18.47
CA THR A 480 8.79 -7.00 19.51
C THR A 480 10.15 -7.60 19.83
N GLU A 481 11.15 -6.73 19.91
CA GLU A 481 12.51 -7.11 20.28
C GLU A 481 12.80 -6.65 21.72
N PHE A 482 13.24 -7.57 22.57
CA PHE A 482 13.61 -7.33 23.96
C PHE A 482 15.09 -7.62 24.21
N ASP A 483 15.67 -6.90 25.16
CA ASP A 483 16.97 -7.25 25.72
C ASP A 483 16.86 -8.37 26.77
N SER A 484 18.00 -8.80 27.30
CA SER A 484 18.07 -9.87 28.32
C SER A 484 17.41 -9.53 29.67
N THR A 485 17.08 -8.26 29.93
CA THR A 485 16.37 -7.83 31.14
C THR A 485 14.84 -7.75 30.94
N GLY A 486 14.37 -7.96 29.71
CA GLY A 486 12.97 -7.79 29.33
C GLY A 486 12.62 -6.35 28.97
N GLN A 487 13.61 -5.46 28.80
CA GLN A 487 13.37 -4.12 28.29
C GLN A 487 13.14 -4.17 26.78
N GLN A 488 12.08 -3.51 26.33
CA GLN A 488 11.77 -3.38 24.92
C GLN A 488 12.80 -2.50 24.20
N VAL A 489 13.43 -3.05 23.16
CA VAL A 489 14.43 -2.38 22.32
C VAL A 489 13.77 -1.83 21.05
N SER A 490 12.86 -2.60 20.46
CA SER A 490 12.13 -2.23 19.25
C SER A 490 10.76 -2.92 19.25
N GLN A 491 9.80 -2.33 18.53
CA GLN A 491 8.48 -2.93 18.31
C GLN A 491 7.88 -2.45 17.00
N GLY A 492 7.02 -3.28 16.42
CA GLY A 492 6.22 -2.91 15.27
C GLY A 492 5.21 -4.00 14.89
N PRO A 493 4.03 -3.62 14.37
CA PRO A 493 3.13 -4.57 13.76
C PRO A 493 3.63 -5.01 12.37
N LEU A 494 3.31 -6.23 11.97
CA LEU A 494 3.24 -6.60 10.56
C LEU A 494 1.88 -6.12 10.02
N GLU A 495 1.90 -5.14 9.13
CA GLU A 495 0.71 -4.70 8.37
C GLU A 495 0.49 -5.56 7.12
N TYR A 496 1.55 -6.23 6.68
CA TYR A 496 1.59 -7.09 5.51
C TYR A 496 2.24 -8.42 5.88
N ALA A 497 2.00 -9.43 5.04
CA ALA A 497 2.58 -10.76 5.17
C ALA A 497 4.12 -10.77 5.27
N LEU A 498 4.78 -9.71 4.81
CA LEU A 498 6.20 -9.49 5.02
C LEU A 498 6.41 -8.10 5.64
N GLY A 499 7.14 -8.06 6.75
CA GLY A 499 7.53 -6.82 7.43
C GLY A 499 9.01 -6.82 7.78
N ARG A 500 9.60 -5.62 7.85
CA ARG A 500 11.02 -5.42 8.19
C ARG A 500 11.13 -4.30 9.23
N GLN A 501 11.72 -4.61 10.37
CA GLN A 501 12.07 -3.65 11.41
C GLN A 501 13.57 -3.41 11.40
N THR A 502 13.98 -2.15 11.57
CA THR A 502 15.39 -1.76 11.63
C THR A 502 15.59 -0.83 12.81
N PHE A 503 16.57 -1.13 13.66
CA PHE A 503 16.91 -0.30 14.81
C PHE A 503 18.42 -0.23 15.03
N ALA A 504 18.88 0.89 15.58
CA ALA A 504 20.27 1.03 16.03
C ALA A 504 20.49 0.14 17.24
N VAL A 505 21.58 -0.63 17.26
CA VAL A 505 21.94 -1.52 18.36
C VAL A 505 22.55 -0.68 19.49
N PRO A 506 21.93 -0.58 20.67
CA PRO A 506 22.53 0.12 21.80
C PRO A 506 23.81 -0.60 22.28
N ALA A 507 24.80 0.16 22.75
CA ALA A 507 26.04 -0.42 23.30
C ALA A 507 25.78 -1.42 24.44
N ALA A 508 24.72 -1.21 25.23
CA ALA A 508 24.32 -2.13 26.30
C ALA A 508 23.80 -3.49 25.80
N LEU A 509 23.42 -3.61 24.53
CA LEU A 509 22.92 -4.84 23.93
C LEU A 509 24.05 -5.64 23.25
N GLN A 510 25.18 -5.01 22.93
CA GLN A 510 26.35 -5.66 22.31
C GLN A 510 26.90 -6.75 23.23
N GLY A 511 27.12 -7.95 22.69
CA GLY A 511 27.57 -9.12 23.45
C GLY A 511 26.48 -9.83 24.24
N HIS A 512 25.25 -9.30 24.25
CA HIS A 512 24.12 -9.83 25.01
C HIS A 512 23.05 -10.49 24.10
N PRO A 513 22.18 -11.35 24.67
CA PRO A 513 21.05 -11.90 23.94
C PRO A 513 20.01 -10.83 23.57
N LEU A 514 19.49 -10.93 22.35
CA LEU A 514 18.28 -10.28 21.87
C LEU A 514 17.19 -11.34 21.74
N ILE A 515 15.99 -11.02 22.24
CA ILE A 515 14.80 -11.87 22.17
C ILE A 515 13.83 -11.23 21.18
N VAL A 516 13.53 -11.92 20.08
CA VAL A 516 12.50 -11.52 19.12
C VAL A 516 11.23 -12.30 19.43
N GLU A 517 10.15 -11.62 19.77
CA GLU A 517 8.86 -12.23 20.10
C GLU A 517 7.81 -11.92 19.03
N LEU A 518 7.06 -12.95 18.65
CA LEU A 518 6.05 -12.91 17.60
C LEU A 518 4.66 -13.13 18.20
N TYR A 519 3.75 -12.20 17.96
CA TYR A 519 2.42 -12.10 18.58
C TYR A 519 1.32 -12.20 17.52
N PRO A 520 0.92 -13.40 17.09
CA PRO A 520 -0.17 -13.57 16.14
C PRO A 520 -1.55 -13.38 16.79
N GLY A 521 -2.35 -12.46 16.27
CA GLY A 521 -3.78 -12.35 16.53
C GLY A 521 -4.59 -13.01 15.41
N PHE A 522 -5.61 -13.79 15.73
CA PHE A 522 -6.35 -14.59 14.75
C PHE A 522 -7.78 -14.12 14.53
N ALA A 523 -8.16 -14.02 13.27
CA ALA A 523 -9.52 -13.73 12.81
C ALA A 523 -10.35 -15.03 12.72
N SER A 524 -10.44 -15.83 13.79
CA SER A 524 -11.09 -17.14 13.73
C SER A 524 -11.99 -17.43 14.94
N VAL A 525 -13.21 -17.90 14.65
CA VAL A 525 -14.14 -18.44 15.66
C VAL A 525 -13.68 -19.76 16.28
N LYS A 526 -12.75 -20.49 15.64
CA LYS A 526 -12.14 -21.70 16.21
C LYS A 526 -11.00 -21.37 17.18
N GLY A 527 -10.69 -20.08 17.36
CA GLY A 527 -9.60 -19.59 18.17
C GLY A 527 -8.23 -19.75 17.51
N VAL A 528 -7.23 -19.77 18.36
CA VAL A 528 -5.82 -19.94 18.05
C VAL A 528 -5.55 -21.25 17.30
N HIS A 529 -4.68 -21.22 16.28
CA HIS A 529 -4.29 -22.41 15.53
C HIS A 529 -2.82 -22.35 15.08
N PRO A 530 -2.24 -23.50 14.67
CA PRO A 530 -0.85 -23.54 14.25
C PRO A 530 -0.59 -22.65 13.03
N TRP A 531 0.55 -21.98 13.05
CA TRP A 531 1.00 -21.13 11.95
C TRP A 531 2.49 -21.32 11.67
N ARG A 532 2.94 -20.86 10.51
CA ARG A 532 4.35 -20.88 10.11
C ARG A 532 4.78 -19.53 9.60
N GLY A 533 6.05 -19.19 9.81
CA GLY A 533 6.69 -18.02 9.24
C GLY A 533 8.20 -18.18 9.21
N LYS A 534 8.87 -17.24 8.58
CA LYS A 534 10.32 -17.17 8.47
C LYS A 534 10.79 -15.85 9.07
N VAL A 535 11.77 -15.93 9.96
CA VAL A 535 12.42 -14.76 10.56
C VAL A 535 13.85 -14.68 10.06
N ARG A 536 14.24 -13.53 9.52
CA ARG A 536 15.64 -13.23 9.19
C ARG A 536 16.14 -12.13 10.11
N VAL A 537 17.20 -12.42 10.84
CA VAL A 537 17.90 -11.43 11.68
C VAL A 537 19.21 -11.09 11.01
N ARG A 538 19.47 -9.80 10.81
CA ARG A 538 20.72 -9.27 10.27
C ARG A 538 21.35 -8.33 11.29
N PHE A 539 22.65 -8.47 11.49
CA PHE A 539 23.47 -7.48 12.19
C PHE A 539 24.40 -6.83 11.17
N LEU A 540 24.37 -5.51 11.10
CA LEU A 540 25.13 -4.71 10.15
C LEU A 540 26.24 -3.94 10.86
N LEU A 541 27.38 -3.82 10.18
CA LEU A 541 28.50 -2.96 10.58
C LEU A 541 28.11 -1.48 10.48
N SER A 542 28.74 -0.63 11.28
CA SER A 542 28.62 0.82 11.15
C SER A 542 29.13 1.32 9.80
N GLU A 543 30.21 0.71 9.31
CA GLU A 543 30.82 0.98 8.02
C GLU A 543 31.02 -0.34 7.25
N PRO A 544 30.41 -0.49 6.05
CA PRO A 544 30.67 -1.64 5.19
C PRO A 544 32.15 -1.76 4.83
N ARG A 545 32.69 -2.98 4.87
CA ARG A 545 34.12 -3.23 4.57
C ARG A 545 34.28 -3.72 3.13
N PRO A 546 35.06 -3.05 2.27
CA PRO A 546 35.37 -3.57 0.93
C PRO A 546 36.02 -4.95 0.98
N LEU A 547 35.64 -5.81 0.04
CA LEU A 547 36.26 -7.11 -0.19
C LEU A 547 36.94 -7.08 -1.56
N GLY A 548 38.27 -7.20 -1.54
CA GLY A 548 39.12 -7.21 -2.73
C GLY A 548 39.16 -5.88 -3.48
N ASP A 549 39.89 -5.85 -4.60
CA ASP A 549 40.07 -4.66 -5.44
C ASP A 549 39.00 -4.52 -6.53
N GLY A 550 38.02 -5.43 -6.52
CA GLY A 550 37.04 -5.62 -7.58
C GLY A 550 37.60 -6.37 -8.79
N ARG A 551 36.70 -6.91 -9.61
CA ARG A 551 37.05 -7.65 -10.84
C ARG A 551 36.29 -7.14 -12.04
N ASP A 552 36.94 -7.11 -13.19
CA ASP A 552 36.25 -6.82 -14.44
C ASP A 552 35.53 -8.08 -14.94
N MET A 553 34.41 -7.88 -15.62
CA MET A 553 33.53 -8.93 -16.12
C MET A 553 32.88 -8.48 -17.42
N THR A 554 32.77 -9.41 -18.36
CA THR A 554 32.03 -9.20 -19.61
C THR A 554 30.96 -10.26 -19.72
N VAL A 555 29.73 -9.84 -19.99
CA VAL A 555 28.58 -10.75 -20.18
C VAL A 555 27.98 -10.51 -21.55
N LEU A 556 28.05 -11.53 -22.40
CA LEU A 556 27.47 -11.50 -23.75
C LEU A 556 25.93 -11.44 -23.69
N PRO A 557 25.25 -10.94 -24.74
CA PRO A 557 23.78 -10.97 -24.83
C PRO A 557 23.21 -12.36 -24.59
N GLY A 558 22.22 -12.48 -23.71
CA GLY A 558 21.63 -13.76 -23.28
C GLY A 558 22.59 -14.68 -22.51
N GLY A 559 23.83 -14.25 -22.30
CA GLY A 559 24.88 -15.00 -21.62
C GLY A 559 24.84 -14.85 -20.11
N ARG A 560 25.69 -15.65 -19.45
CA ARG A 560 25.86 -15.64 -18.00
C ARG A 560 27.33 -15.61 -17.63
N ALA A 561 27.63 -15.04 -16.47
CA ALA A 561 28.98 -14.99 -15.93
C ALA A 561 28.98 -15.33 -14.44
N PRO A 562 29.98 -16.10 -13.96
CA PRO A 562 30.05 -16.48 -12.56
C PRO A 562 30.33 -15.27 -11.66
N LEU A 563 29.64 -15.21 -10.54
CA LEU A 563 29.85 -14.23 -9.48
C LEU A 563 30.35 -14.89 -8.18
N PRO A 564 31.61 -15.36 -8.10
CA PRO A 564 32.11 -15.90 -6.83
C PRO A 564 32.20 -14.79 -5.79
N VAL A 565 31.64 -15.05 -4.61
CA VAL A 565 31.74 -14.18 -3.44
C VAL A 565 33.10 -14.39 -2.77
N GLU A 566 33.76 -13.31 -2.41
CA GLU A 566 35.07 -13.37 -1.75
C GLU A 566 34.98 -13.93 -0.33
N ARG A 567 36.03 -14.64 0.10
CA ARG A 567 36.06 -15.20 1.46
C ARG A 567 36.16 -14.10 2.50
N THR A 568 35.27 -14.13 3.47
CA THR A 568 35.19 -13.19 4.59
C THR A 568 35.92 -13.77 5.81
N ARG A 569 37.22 -13.50 5.94
CA ARG A 569 38.06 -14.13 6.99
C ARG A 569 38.05 -13.43 8.36
N GLU A 570 37.40 -12.27 8.48
CA GLU A 570 37.70 -11.32 9.57
C GLU A 570 36.52 -10.94 10.50
N LEU A 571 35.37 -11.59 10.38
CA LEU A 571 34.21 -11.26 11.20
C LEU A 571 33.88 -12.38 12.19
N ALA A 572 33.92 -12.07 13.49
CA ALA A 572 33.42 -12.98 14.52
C ALA A 572 31.89 -13.09 14.38
N LEU A 573 31.41 -14.27 13.99
CA LEU A 573 29.99 -14.53 13.72
C LEU A 573 29.29 -15.10 14.96
N PRO A 574 28.08 -14.62 15.31
CA PRO A 574 27.24 -15.29 16.28
C PRO A 574 26.84 -16.70 15.82
N GLN A 575 26.41 -17.54 16.76
CA GLN A 575 26.02 -18.92 16.46
C GLN A 575 24.88 -18.97 15.42
N GLY A 576 25.11 -19.70 14.33
CA GLY A 576 24.15 -19.91 13.24
C GLY A 576 24.04 -18.73 12.27
N PHE A 577 24.87 -17.70 12.40
CA PHE A 577 24.95 -16.60 11.44
C PHE A 577 25.99 -16.89 10.36
N ALA A 578 25.74 -16.36 9.18
CA ALA A 578 26.64 -16.40 8.03
C ALA A 578 26.95 -14.97 7.55
N PRO A 579 28.13 -14.72 6.96
CA PRO A 579 28.50 -13.40 6.45
C PRO A 579 27.51 -12.91 5.39
N LEU A 580 27.12 -11.64 5.49
CA LEU A 580 26.25 -10.95 4.54
C LEU A 580 27.09 -10.01 3.69
N VAL A 581 27.17 -10.27 2.39
CA VAL A 581 27.97 -9.51 1.42
C VAL A 581 27.04 -8.87 0.39
N GLU A 582 27.22 -7.58 0.12
CA GLU A 582 26.59 -6.93 -1.03
C GLU A 582 27.53 -7.01 -2.23
N VAL A 583 27.04 -7.60 -3.31
CA VAL A 583 27.70 -7.64 -4.61
C VAL A 583 27.08 -6.55 -5.48
N LYS A 584 27.92 -5.65 -5.99
CA LYS A 584 27.53 -4.61 -6.94
C LYS A 584 28.24 -4.82 -8.27
N VAL A 585 27.51 -4.68 -9.38
CA VAL A 585 28.03 -4.81 -10.73
C VAL A 585 27.77 -3.52 -11.49
N ARG A 586 28.82 -2.73 -11.69
CA ARG A 586 28.76 -1.42 -12.36
C ARG A 586 29.12 -1.56 -13.82
N SER A 587 28.19 -1.25 -14.72
CA SER A 587 28.45 -1.21 -16.16
C SER A 587 29.38 -0.04 -16.52
N SER A 588 30.34 -0.27 -17.41
CA SER A 588 31.28 0.76 -17.88
C SER A 588 30.74 1.61 -19.06
N GLY A 589 29.54 1.31 -19.56
CA GLY A 589 28.91 2.03 -20.68
C GLY A 589 27.87 3.03 -20.23
N GLY A 590 28.25 4.31 -20.09
CA GLY A 590 27.33 5.41 -19.83
C GLY A 590 27.99 6.79 -19.98
N GLY A 591 28.07 7.29 -21.22
CA GLY A 591 28.45 8.68 -21.51
C GLY A 591 27.38 9.68 -21.03
N ALA A 592 27.79 10.94 -20.85
CA ALA A 592 27.06 12.05 -20.21
C ALA A 592 25.52 12.06 -20.46
N GLY A 593 24.76 11.78 -19.40
CA GLY A 593 23.28 11.71 -19.43
C GLY A 593 22.64 10.93 -18.27
N GLY A 594 23.45 10.25 -17.45
CA GLY A 594 23.02 9.40 -16.34
C GLY A 594 23.30 7.94 -16.68
N GLY A 595 24.37 7.37 -16.13
CA GLY A 595 24.80 6.00 -16.45
C GLY A 595 23.76 4.94 -16.11
N ALA A 596 23.89 3.76 -16.73
CA ALA A 596 23.12 2.57 -16.36
C ALA A 596 23.29 2.29 -14.86
N PRO A 597 22.23 1.89 -14.14
CA PRO A 597 22.33 1.71 -12.71
C PRO A 597 23.14 0.44 -12.39
N ASP A 598 23.84 0.46 -11.26
CA ASP A 598 24.54 -0.72 -10.75
C ASP A 598 23.52 -1.84 -10.47
N ALA A 599 23.80 -3.07 -10.90
CA ALA A 599 23.07 -4.23 -10.41
C ALA A 599 23.56 -4.54 -8.99
N ALA A 600 22.66 -4.80 -8.04
CA ALA A 600 23.02 -5.01 -6.64
C ALA A 600 22.27 -6.20 -6.02
N ARG A 601 22.99 -7.05 -5.29
CA ARG A 601 22.42 -8.17 -4.54
C ARG A 601 23.10 -8.35 -3.19
N ARG A 602 22.34 -8.60 -2.12
CA ARG A 602 22.89 -9.14 -0.87
C ARG A 602 22.90 -10.67 -0.91
N VAL A 603 24.05 -11.27 -0.59
CA VAL A 603 24.28 -12.71 -0.60
C VAL A 603 24.74 -13.14 0.78
N VAL A 604 24.09 -14.18 1.30
CA VAL A 604 24.54 -14.88 2.51
C VAL A 604 25.57 -15.92 2.10
N VAL A 605 26.81 -15.74 2.56
CA VAL A 605 27.92 -16.63 2.22
C VAL A 605 27.81 -17.88 3.10
N SER A 606 27.34 -18.99 2.53
CA SER A 606 27.34 -20.27 3.25
C SER A 606 28.77 -20.61 3.70
N PRO A 607 28.96 -21.05 4.97
CA PRO A 607 30.27 -21.40 5.50
C PRO A 607 30.99 -22.51 4.73
#